data_AF-A0A7K0W372-F1
#
_entry.id   AF-A0A7K0W372-F1
#
_cell.length_a   1.000
_cell.length_b   1.000
_cell.length_c   1.000
_cell.angle_alpha   90.00
_cell.angle_beta   90.00
_cell.angle_gamma   90.00
#
_symmetry.space_group_name_H-M   'P 1'
#
loop_
_entity.id
_entity.type
_entity.pdbx_description
1 polymer ?
#
loop_
_entity_poly.entity_id
_entity_poly.type
_entity_poly.pdbx_seq_one_letter_code
_entity_poly.pdbx_strand_id
1 'polypeptide(L)'
;MSKLLSRIKPLKLILFGTFAFLYIPIFALMAMSFNGAHSPFILKGFSFKWYSILIHDSRVIHGLINTLIVATGSTILSTILGTMLAV
;
A
#
# COMPACT_ATOMS: atom_id res chain seq x y z
N MET A 1 -32.61 17.04 -14.84
CA MET A 1 -32.10 15.75 -14.29
C MET A 1 -31.11 15.04 -15.23
N SER A 2 -31.42 14.85 -16.52
CA SER A 2 -30.57 14.08 -17.47
C SER A 2 -29.17 14.67 -17.76
N LYS A 3 -29.03 16.01 -17.83
CA LYS A 3 -27.73 16.69 -18.01
C LYS A 3 -26.76 16.53 -16.83
N LEU A 4 -27.29 16.30 -15.62
CA LEU A 4 -26.46 16.04 -14.44
C LEU A 4 -25.93 14.60 -14.47
N LEU A 5 -26.79 13.66 -14.88
CA LEU A 5 -26.48 12.24 -15.04
C LEU A 5 -25.46 11.97 -16.16
N SER A 6 -25.34 12.84 -17.16
CA SER A 6 -24.29 12.73 -18.20
C SER A 6 -22.94 13.27 -17.75
N ARG A 7 -22.89 14.23 -16.82
CA ARG A 7 -21.64 14.79 -16.25
C ARG A 7 -20.97 13.85 -15.24
N ILE A 8 -21.74 13.00 -14.55
CA ILE A 8 -21.19 12.01 -13.60
C ILE A 8 -20.54 10.80 -14.28
N LYS A 9 -20.92 10.47 -15.52
CA LYS A 9 -20.35 9.34 -16.26
C LYS A 9 -18.85 9.48 -16.51
N PRO A 10 -18.33 10.61 -17.06
CA PRO A 10 -16.89 10.79 -17.23
C PRO A 10 -16.17 10.89 -15.87
N LEU A 11 -16.79 11.48 -14.85
CA LEU A 11 -16.18 11.55 -13.51
C LEU A 11 -16.01 10.16 -12.88
N LYS A 12 -17.04 9.30 -13.00
CA LYS A 12 -16.95 7.90 -12.56
C LYS A 12 -15.89 7.12 -13.34
N LEU A 13 -15.76 7.37 -14.64
CA LEU A 13 -14.74 6.75 -15.47
C LEU A 13 -13.33 7.18 -15.04
N ILE A 14 -13.11 8.47 -14.80
CA ILE A 14 -11.85 9.00 -14.30
C ILE A 14 -11.54 8.41 -12.92
N LEU A 15 -12.51 8.42 -12.00
CA LEU A 15 -12.36 7.86 -10.66
C LEU A 15 -11.96 6.37 -10.71
N PHE A 16 -12.68 5.57 -11.50
CA PHE A 16 -12.37 4.16 -11.69
C PHE A 16 -11.00 3.97 -12.34
N GLY A 17 -10.67 4.77 -13.36
CA GLY A 17 -9.36 4.74 -14.01
C GLY A 17 -8.22 5.06 -13.05
N THR A 18 -8.38 6.06 -12.18
CA THR A 18 -7.42 6.42 -11.14
C THR A 18 -7.24 5.27 -10.15
N PHE A 19 -8.32 4.69 -9.63
CA PHE A 19 -8.23 3.54 -8.73
C PHE A 19 -7.61 2.33 -9.42
N ALA A 20 -8.01 1.99 -10.64
CA ALA A 20 -7.40 0.90 -11.40
C ALA A 20 -5.89 1.14 -11.57
N PHE A 21 -5.48 2.34 -11.98
CA PHE A 21 -4.07 2.69 -12.15
C PHE A 21 -3.25 2.56 -10.86
N LEU A 22 -3.81 2.95 -9.71
CA LEU A 22 -3.13 2.83 -8.42
C LEU A 22 -3.07 1.38 -7.91
N TYR A 23 -4.17 0.63 -8.04
CA TYR A 23 -4.29 -0.69 -7.43
C TYR A 23 -3.78 -1.84 -8.30
N ILE A 24 -3.81 -1.74 -9.63
CA ILE A 24 -3.25 -2.76 -10.53
C ILE A 24 -1.76 -3.05 -10.24
N PRO A 25 -0.84 -2.07 -10.14
CA PRO A 25 0.56 -2.36 -9.85
C PRO A 25 0.76 -2.92 -8.44
N ILE A 26 -0.03 -2.48 -7.46
CA ILE A 26 -0.01 -3.05 -6.10
C ILE A 26 -0.44 -4.52 -6.15
N PHE A 27 -1.49 -4.84 -6.89
CA PHE A 27 -1.97 -6.21 -7.06
C PHE A 27 -0.96 -7.08 -7.82
N ALA A 28 -0.30 -6.53 -8.84
CA ALA A 28 0.78 -7.21 -9.53
C ALA A 28 1.92 -7.53 -8.56
N LEU A 29 2.41 -6.55 -7.79
CA LEU A 29 3.45 -6.77 -6.77
C LEU A 29 3.02 -7.83 -5.74
N MET A 30 1.76 -7.81 -5.30
CA MET A 30 1.20 -8.80 -4.39
C MET A 30 1.14 -10.20 -5.02
N ALA A 31 0.75 -10.33 -6.29
CA ALA A 31 0.78 -11.62 -6.98
C ALA A 31 2.22 -12.15 -7.11
N MET A 32 3.16 -11.26 -7.40
CA MET A 32 4.58 -11.59 -7.54
C MET A 32 5.27 -11.90 -6.20
N SER A 33 4.77 -11.41 -5.06
CA SER A 33 5.34 -11.74 -3.75
C SER A 33 5.15 -13.21 -3.38
N PHE A 34 4.14 -13.88 -3.96
CA PHE A 34 3.95 -15.32 -3.86
C PHE A 34 4.80 -16.12 -4.86
N ASN A 35 5.62 -15.48 -5.68
CA ASN A 35 6.51 -16.19 -6.59
C ASN A 35 7.72 -16.77 -5.82
N GLY A 36 7.87 -18.09 -5.85
CA GLY A 36 9.01 -18.77 -5.21
C GLY A 36 10.37 -18.56 -5.89
N ALA A 37 10.41 -17.86 -7.04
CA ALA A 37 11.64 -17.53 -7.74
C ALA A 37 12.44 -16.41 -7.05
N HIS A 38 13.74 -16.38 -7.32
CA HIS A 38 14.63 -15.29 -6.92
C HIS A 38 14.49 -14.03 -7.79
N SER A 39 14.01 -14.20 -9.02
CA SER A 39 13.69 -13.09 -9.92
C SER A 39 12.18 -13.00 -10.09
N PRO A 40 11.57 -11.80 -9.96
CA PRO A 40 10.16 -11.61 -10.29
C PRO A 40 9.85 -12.07 -11.72
N PHE A 41 10.76 -11.86 -12.68
CA PHE A 41 10.49 -12.18 -14.09
C PHE A 41 10.47 -13.68 -14.42
N ILE A 42 10.79 -14.55 -13.46
CA ILE A 42 10.76 -16.01 -13.63
C ILE A 42 9.63 -16.56 -12.77
N LEU A 43 8.54 -17.02 -13.36
CA LEU A 43 7.44 -17.62 -12.60
C LEU A 43 7.77 -19.08 -12.25
N LYS A 44 8.09 -19.35 -10.97
CA LYS A 44 8.40 -20.72 -10.50
C LYS A 44 7.18 -21.41 -9.87
N GLY A 45 6.12 -20.66 -9.57
CA GLY A 45 4.90 -21.13 -8.92
C GLY A 45 4.63 -20.40 -7.60
N PHE A 46 3.48 -20.72 -6.99
CA PHE A 46 3.01 -20.12 -5.74
C PHE A 46 3.80 -20.63 -4.53
N SER A 47 4.25 -19.73 -3.66
CA SER A 47 5.10 -20.03 -2.50
C SER A 47 5.03 -18.93 -1.43
N PHE A 48 5.10 -19.33 -0.17
CA PHE A 48 5.25 -18.42 0.98
C PHE A 48 6.71 -18.26 1.46
N LYS A 49 7.69 -18.74 0.68
CA LYS A 49 9.12 -18.74 1.04
C LYS A 49 9.61 -17.39 1.56
N TRP A 50 9.30 -16.31 0.85
CA TRP A 50 9.79 -14.97 1.18
C TRP A 50 9.19 -14.43 2.47
N TYR A 51 7.92 -14.70 2.75
CA TYR A 51 7.30 -14.34 4.03
C TYR A 51 8.00 -15.05 5.19
N SER A 52 8.32 -16.34 5.04
CA SER A 52 9.09 -17.09 6.04
C SER A 52 10.50 -16.53 6.23
N ILE A 53 11.18 -16.10 5.17
CA ILE A 53 12.51 -15.49 5.28
C ILE A 53 12.43 -14.15 6.03
N LEU A 54 11.45 -13.30 5.66
CA LEU A 54 11.29 -11.96 6.24
C LEU A 54 11.02 -11.99 7.75
N ILE A 55 10.18 -12.91 8.23
CA ILE A 55 9.85 -12.99 9.66
C ILE A 55 11.01 -13.51 10.52
N HIS A 56 11.98 -14.21 9.92
CA HIS A 56 13.19 -14.68 10.60
C HIS A 56 14.38 -13.74 10.41
N ASP A 57 14.25 -12.69 9.60
CA ASP A 57 15.30 -11.68 9.41
C ASP A 57 15.20 -10.61 10.50
N SER A 58 16.12 -10.66 11.46
CA SER A 58 16.15 -9.71 12.56
C SER A 58 16.31 -8.26 12.09
N ARG A 59 17.03 -8.00 11.00
CA ARG A 59 17.21 -6.62 10.49
C ARG A 59 15.88 -6.06 9.99
N VAL A 60 15.10 -6.87 9.29
CA VAL A 60 13.76 -6.48 8.81
C VAL A 60 12.83 -6.21 10.00
N ILE A 61 12.80 -7.11 10.98
CA ILE A 61 11.94 -6.95 12.17
C ILE A 61 12.34 -5.73 13.00
N HIS A 62 13.63 -5.51 13.25
CA HIS A 62 14.10 -4.31 13.94
C HIS A 62 13.75 -3.03 13.17
N GLY A 63 13.91 -3.04 11.84
CA GLY A 63 13.49 -1.93 10.98
C GLY A 63 12.00 -1.62 11.12
N LEU A 64 11.14 -2.66 11.06
CA LEU A 64 9.69 -2.52 11.23
C LEU A 64 9.32 -1.90 12.58
N ILE A 65 9.90 -2.40 13.67
CA ILE A 65 9.65 -1.89 15.03
C ILE A 65 10.07 -0.42 15.13
N ASN A 66 11.25 -0.07 14.62
CA ASN A 66 11.74 1.31 14.63
C ASN A 66 10.79 2.24 13.85
N THR A 67 10.33 1.82 12.67
CA THR A 67 9.35 2.59 11.90
C THR A 67 8.03 2.75 12.65
N LEU A 68 7.52 1.71 13.31
CA LEU A 68 6.29 1.79 14.09
C LEU A 68 6.40 2.76 15.28
N ILE A 69 7.53 2.74 15.99
CA ILE A 69 7.79 3.67 17.10
C ILE A 69 7.79 5.11 16.58
N VAL A 70 8.55 5.38 15.51
CA VAL A 70 8.65 6.73 14.93
C VAL A 70 7.30 7.20 14.37
N ALA A 71 6.59 6.36 13.63
CA ALA A 71 5.30 6.70 13.03
C ALA A 71 4.24 7.01 14.10
N THR A 72 4.18 6.20 15.15
CA THR A 72 3.22 6.40 16.25
C THR A 72 3.54 7.68 17.02
N GLY A 73 4.80 7.89 17.41
CA GLY A 73 5.22 9.11 18.12
C GLY A 73 4.97 10.37 17.28
N SER A 74 5.32 10.33 15.99
CA SER A 74 5.09 11.44 15.06
C SER A 74 3.60 11.73 14.88
N THR A 75 2.75 10.70 14.76
CA THR A 75 1.30 10.86 14.62
C THR A 75 0.69 11.53 15.85
N ILE A 76 1.06 11.10 17.05
CA ILE A 76 0.55 11.67 18.32
C ILE A 76 0.95 13.14 18.43
N LEU A 77 2.24 13.44 18.27
CA LEU A 77 2.74 14.81 18.36
C LEU A 77 2.11 15.70 17.29
N SER A 78 2.05 15.23 16.05
CA SER A 78 1.43 15.98 14.95
C SER A 78 -0.05 16.23 15.18
N THR A 79 -0.79 15.29 15.76
CA THR A 79 -2.22 15.44 16.05
C THR A 79 -2.44 16.45 17.18
N ILE A 80 -1.66 16.38 18.25
CA ILE A 80 -1.75 17.34 19.37
C ILE A 80 -1.42 18.75 18.89
N LEU A 81 -0.25 18.92 18.27
CA LEU A 81 0.18 20.22 17.77
C LEU A 81 -0.76 20.76 16.70
N GLY A 82 -1.20 19.91 15.77
CA GLY A 82 -2.15 20.28 14.73
C GLY A 82 -3.50 20.73 15.31
N THR A 83 -4.00 20.05 16.35
CA THR A 83 -5.24 20.44 17.02
C THR A 83 -5.06 21.76 17.77
N MET A 84 -3.95 21.95 18.50
CA MET A 84 -3.67 23.18 19.24
C MET A 84 -3.52 24.42 18.34
N LEU A 85 -3.06 24.24 17.10
CA LEU A 85 -2.93 25.33 16.12
C LEU A 85 -4.20 25.56 15.30
N ALA A 86 -5.13 24.60 15.28
CA ALA A 86 -6.37 24.70 14.52
C ALA A 86 -7.44 25.53 15.23
N VAL A 87 -7.41 25.60 16.56
CA VAL A 87 -8.29 26.41 17.42
C VAL A 87 -7.57 27.64 17.94
#